data_AF-A0A7W7HL71-F1
#
_entry.id   AF-A0A7W7HL71-F1
#
_cell.length_a   1.000
_cell.length_b   1.000
_cell.length_c   1.000
_cell.angle_alpha   90.00
_cell.angle_beta   90.00
_cell.angle_gamma   90.00
#
_symmetry.space_group_name_H-M   'P 1'
#
loop_
_entity.id
_entity.type
_entity.pdbx_description
1 polymer ?
#
loop_
_entity_poly.entity_id
_entity_poly.type
_entity_poly.pdbx_seq_one_letter_code
_entity_poly.pdbx_strand_id
1 'polypeptide(L)' 'MAAEHPGQELAAGQSVEISDDQLVAMLVGRARGNDLQLTGEGGLLQQLTKRVLESALEGEITDRVG' A
#
# COMPACT_ATOMS: atom_id res chain seq x y z
N MET A 1 25.04 5.01 -41.76
CA MET A 1 25.51 4.71 -40.40
C MET A 1 24.78 5.64 -39.46
N ALA A 2 23.59 5.23 -39.02
CA ALA A 2 22.84 5.88 -37.96
C ALA A 2 22.72 4.83 -36.85
N ALA A 3 23.26 5.17 -35.68
CA ALA A 3 23.24 4.30 -34.50
C ALA A 3 21.84 4.31 -33.91
N GLU A 4 21.15 3.19 -34.05
CA GLU A 4 19.89 2.94 -33.37
C GLU A 4 20.25 2.47 -31.95
N HIS A 5 20.17 3.40 -30.99
CA HIS A 5 20.10 3.05 -29.58
C HIS A 5 18.63 2.75 -29.27
N PRO A 6 18.20 1.49 -29.09
CA PRO A 6 16.91 1.27 -28.45
C PRO A 6 17.08 1.70 -26.99
N GLY A 7 16.45 2.84 -26.68
CA GLY A 7 16.17 3.24 -25.32
C GLY A 7 15.48 2.06 -24.66
N GLN A 8 16.11 1.57 -23.60
CA GLN A 8 15.59 0.55 -22.73
C GLN A 8 14.27 1.09 -22.18
N GLU A 9 13.20 0.69 -22.87
CA GLU A 9 11.82 0.95 -22.57
C GLU A 9 11.63 0.60 -21.11
N LEU A 10 11.40 1.67 -20.34
CA LEU A 10 10.88 1.71 -18.99
C LEU A 10 10.34 0.34 -18.58
N ALA A 11 10.93 -0.27 -17.56
CA ALA A 11 10.39 -1.44 -16.88
C ALA A 11 9.02 -1.06 -16.30
N ALA A 12 8.02 -0.99 -17.17
CA ALA A 12 6.65 -0.63 -16.87
C ALA A 12 6.04 -1.84 -16.19
N GLY A 13 5.77 -1.70 -14.90
CA GLY A 13 4.73 -2.46 -14.23
C GLY A 13 5.01 -3.94 -14.10
N GLN A 14 6.18 -4.33 -13.59
CA GLN A 14 6.23 -5.59 -12.85
C GLN A 14 5.42 -5.39 -11.55
N SER A 15 4.11 -5.60 -11.67
CA SER A 15 3.17 -5.71 -10.55
C SER A 15 3.67 -6.85 -9.68
N VAL A 16 4.40 -6.51 -8.62
CA VAL A 16 4.79 -7.50 -7.62
C VAL A 16 3.49 -7.91 -6.92
N GLU A 17 3.05 -9.13 -7.19
CA GLU A 17 1.98 -9.79 -6.43
C GLU A 17 2.52 -10.02 -5.01
N ILE A 18 2.11 -9.16 -4.08
CA ILE A 18 2.46 -9.29 -2.66
C ILE A 18 1.35 -10.09 -1.99
N SER A 19 1.72 -11.21 -1.37
CA SER A 19 0.79 -11.97 -0.53
C SER A 19 0.39 -11.20 0.72
N ASP A 20 -0.81 -11.47 1.25
CA ASP A 20 -1.32 -10.81 2.46
C ASP A 20 -0.35 -10.96 3.64
N ASP A 21 0.24 -12.14 3.83
CA ASP A 21 1.26 -12.37 4.86
C ASP A 21 2.49 -11.46 4.69
N GLN A 22 2.92 -11.22 3.45
CA GLN A 22 4.05 -10.34 3.16
C GLN A 22 3.68 -8.87 3.41
N LEU A 23 2.45 -8.45 3.07
CA LEU A 23 1.93 -7.12 3.41
C LEU A 23 1.90 -6.91 4.92
N VAL A 24 1.36 -7.88 5.67
CA VAL A 24 1.31 -7.83 7.14
C VAL A 24 2.71 -7.74 7.73
N ALA A 25 3.65 -8.55 7.25
CA ALA A 25 5.04 -8.52 7.70
C ALA A 25 5.70 -7.14 7.49
N MET A 26 5.47 -6.52 6.32
CA MET A 26 5.99 -5.16 6.04
C MET A 26 5.37 -4.11 6.97
N LEU A 27 4.05 -4.16 7.20
CA LEU A 27 3.35 -3.23 8.08
C LEU A 27 3.83 -3.34 9.53
N VAL A 28 3.99 -4.57 10.04
CA VAL A 28 4.52 -4.84 11.38
C VAL A 28 5.98 -4.39 11.49
N GLY A 29 6.80 -4.66 10.47
CA GLY A 29 8.20 -4.22 10.42
C GLY A 29 8.31 -2.69 10.48
N ARG A 30 7.49 -1.99 9.69
CA ARG A 30 7.41 -0.53 9.73
C ARG A 30 6.98 -0.01 11.10
N ALA A 31 5.93 -0.57 11.69
CA ALA A 31 5.46 -0.13 13.01
C ALA A 31 6.57 -0.28 14.07
N ARG A 32 7.25 -1.42 14.11
CA ARG A 32 8.39 -1.66 15.02
C ARG A 32 9.53 -0.67 14.79
N GLY A 33 9.85 -0.34 13.54
CA GLY A 33 10.89 0.66 13.20
C GLY A 33 10.52 2.10 13.53
N ASN A 34 9.25 2.38 13.85
CA ASN A 34 8.76 3.70 14.24
C ASN A 34 8.36 3.76 15.73
N ASP A 35 8.80 2.78 16.55
CA ASP A 35 8.39 2.61 17.96
C ASP A 35 6.86 2.61 18.15
N LEU A 36 6.13 2.21 17.11
CA LEU A 36 4.67 2.18 17.10
C LEU A 36 4.18 0.85 17.68
N GLN A 37 3.29 0.92 18.66
CA GLN A 37 2.62 -0.26 19.21
C GLN A 37 1.78 -0.95 18.12
N LEU A 38 1.75 -2.28 18.12
CA LEU A 38 0.93 -3.03 17.15
C LEU A 38 -0.56 -2.94 17.47
N THR A 39 -0.90 -2.86 18.75
CA THR A 39 -2.25 -2.83 19.30
C THR A 39 -2.37 -1.76 20.38
N GLY A 40 -3.60 -1.42 20.76
CA GLY A 40 -3.87 -0.37 21.75
C GLY A 40 -4.12 0.99 21.12
N GLU A 41 -4.29 2.01 21.97
CA GLU A 41 -4.54 3.38 21.53
C GLU A 41 -3.33 3.94 20.76
N GLY A 42 -3.60 4.52 19.59
CA GLY A 42 -2.57 5.01 18.67
C GLY A 42 -1.80 3.92 17.93
N GLY A 43 -2.06 2.63 18.18
CA GLY A 43 -1.34 1.52 17.57
C GLY A 43 -1.67 1.28 16.09
N LEU A 44 -0.84 0.48 15.42
CA LEU A 44 -0.97 0.15 13.99
C LEU A 44 -2.37 -0.38 13.65
N LEU A 45 -2.87 -1.36 14.41
CA LEU A 45 -4.18 -1.95 14.14
C LEU A 45 -5.31 -0.92 14.24
N GLN A 46 -5.27 -0.03 15.24
CA GLN A 46 -6.27 1.03 15.39
C GLN A 46 -6.25 1.99 14.20
N GLN A 47 -5.06 2.39 13.75
CA GLN A 47 -4.91 3.27 12.59
C GLN A 47 -5.36 2.61 11.28
N LEU A 48 -5.06 1.32 11.09
CA LEU A 48 -5.52 0.54 9.94
C LEU A 48 -7.04 0.41 9.93
N THR A 49 -7.65 0.01 11.05
CA THR A 49 -9.11 -0.09 11.17
C THR A 49 -9.78 1.26 10.89
N LYS A 50 -9.22 2.36 11.42
CA LYS A 50 -9.74 3.70 11.15
C LYS A 50 -9.72 4.01 9.65
N ARG A 51 -8.57 3.81 8.98
CA ARG A 51 -8.45 4.05 7.53
C ARG A 51 -9.38 3.17 6.72
N VAL A 52 -9.54 1.89 7.08
CA VAL A 52 -10.47 0.97 6.41
C VAL A 52 -11.91 1.45 6.54
N LEU A 53 -12.32 1.91 7.74
CA LEU A 53 -13.64 2.50 7.94
C LEU A 53 -13.81 3.78 7.11
N GLU A 54 -12.85 4.71 7.15
CA GLU A 54 -12.88 5.94 6.35
C GLU A 54 -12.97 5.64 4.85
N SER A 55 -12.17 4.69 4.35
CA SER A 55 -12.19 4.27 2.94
C SER A 55 -13.49 3.57 2.55
N ALA A 56 -14.12 2.80 3.45
CA ALA A 56 -15.43 2.24 3.19
C ALA A 56 -16.49 3.34 3.03
N LEU A 57 -16.41 4.39 3.85
CA LEU A 57 -17.30 5.56 3.76
C LEU A 57 -17.03 6.40 2.49
N GLU A 58 -15.77 6.55 2.08
CA GLU A 58 -15.39 7.28 0.85
C GLU A 58 -15.72 6.47 -0.43
N GLY A 59 -15.61 5.15 -0.36
CA GLY A 59 -15.95 4.23 -1.45
C GLY A 59 -17.42 4.32 -1.86
N GLU A 60 -18.34 4.55 -0.92
CA GLU A 60 -19.77 4.78 -1.21
C GLU A 60 -20.03 6.09 -1.96
N ILE A 61 -19.13 7.09 -1.91
CA ILE A 61 -19.24 8.33 -2.69
C ILE A 61 -18.69 8.16 -4.11
N THR A 62 -17.62 7.37 -4.31
CA THR A 62 -17.07 7.11 -5.64
C THR A 62 -17.94 6.13 -6.45
N ASP A 63 -18.53 5.13 -5.80
CA ASP A 63 -19.42 4.14 -6.45
C ASP A 63 -20.76 4.76 -6.91
N ARG A 64 -21.21 5.84 -6.27
CA ARG A 64 -22.51 6.48 -6.56
C ARG A 64 -22.44 7.63 -7.58
N VAL A 65 -21.25 7.93 -8.11
CA VAL A 65 -21.02 8.99 -9.12
C VAL A 65 -20.27 8.43 -10.34
N GLY A 66 -20.40 7.12 -10.58
CA GLY A 66 -19.98 6.43 -11.81
C GLY A 66 -21.17 6.07 -12.69
#